data_AF-A0A6J3QQZ9-F1
#
_entry.id   AF-A0A6J3QQZ9-F1
#
_cell.length_a   1.000
_cell.length_b   1.000
_cell.length_c   1.000
_cell.angle_alpha   90.00
_cell.angle_beta   90.00
_cell.angle_gamma   90.00
#
_symmetry.space_group_name_H-M   'P 1'
#
loop_
_entity.id
_entity.type
_entity.pdbx_description
1 polymer ?
#
loop_
_entity_poly.entity_id
_entity_poly.type
_entity_poly.pdbx_seq_one_letter_code
_entity_poly.pdbx_strand_id
1 'polypeptide(L)'
;MEGYDVTIMDEACQEGNIFVTTTGCIDIILGRHFEQMKDDAIVWNIGHFNVETDVKWLNENAVEKVNIKPQVDRYLLKNRHCIILLAEGRLVNLGCAMGHPSFVMSNSFTNQVLAQIEL
;
A
#
# COMPACT_ATOMS: atom_id res chain seq x y z
N MET A 1 -10.69 18.31 -12.98
CA MET A 1 -9.81 17.87 -11.89
C MET A 1 -10.39 18.46 -10.62
N GLU A 2 -10.75 17.65 -9.64
CA GLU A 2 -11.63 17.98 -8.49
C GLU A 2 -10.98 18.89 -7.41
N GLY A 3 -9.96 19.67 -7.77
CA GLY A 3 -9.21 20.50 -6.82
C GLY A 3 -8.13 19.77 -6.03
N TYR A 4 -7.73 18.57 -6.45
CA TYR A 4 -6.58 17.86 -5.88
C TYR A 4 -5.27 18.36 -6.49
N ASP A 5 -4.27 18.54 -5.63
CA ASP A 5 -2.91 18.78 -6.07
C ASP A 5 -2.33 17.50 -6.69
N VAL A 6 -1.73 17.66 -7.87
CA VAL A 6 -1.12 16.56 -8.61
C VAL A 6 0.37 16.85 -8.73
N THR A 7 1.17 15.98 -8.14
CA THR A 7 2.63 16.02 -8.24
C THR A 7 3.20 14.61 -8.42
N ILE A 8 4.52 14.51 -8.56
CA ILE A 8 5.29 13.27 -8.67
C ILE A 8 5.63 12.71 -7.29
N MET A 9 5.88 11.39 -7.23
CA MET A 9 6.20 10.70 -5.97
C MET A 9 7.47 11.24 -5.30
N ASP A 10 8.44 11.72 -6.07
CA ASP A 10 9.71 12.29 -5.57
C ASP A 10 9.51 13.56 -4.74
N GLU A 11 8.45 14.32 -5.04
CA GLU A 11 8.04 15.50 -4.25
C GLU A 11 7.09 15.08 -3.13
N ALA A 12 6.06 14.28 -3.46
CA ALA A 12 5.02 13.87 -2.51
C ALA A 12 5.57 13.07 -1.32
N CYS A 13 6.65 12.29 -1.50
CA CYS A 13 7.22 11.45 -0.43
C CYS A 13 7.74 12.26 0.76
N GLN A 14 8.11 13.52 0.56
CA GLN A 14 8.63 14.42 1.60
C GLN A 14 7.50 15.03 2.45
N GLU A 15 6.30 15.12 1.90
CA GLU A 15 5.17 15.81 2.53
C GLU A 15 4.13 14.87 3.11
N GLY A 16 3.92 13.71 2.49
CA GLY A 16 2.87 12.78 2.88
C GLY A 16 3.07 12.16 4.26
N ASN A 17 1.97 12.01 4.99
CA ASN A 17 1.90 11.18 6.21
C ASN A 17 1.33 9.78 5.91
N ILE A 18 0.55 9.66 4.84
CA ILE A 18 -0.11 8.43 4.41
C ILE A 18 0.10 8.29 2.91
N PHE A 19 0.55 7.12 2.48
CA PHE A 19 0.80 6.78 1.08
C PHE A 19 -0.03 5.56 0.69
N VAL A 20 -0.79 5.72 -0.39
CA VAL A 20 -1.73 4.72 -0.89
C VAL A 20 -1.43 4.46 -2.36
N THR A 21 -0.97 3.26 -2.70
CA THR A 21 -0.77 2.86 -4.10
C THR A 21 -2.03 2.21 -4.66
N THR A 22 -2.48 2.68 -5.83
CA THR A 22 -3.72 2.28 -6.51
C THR A 22 -3.49 2.12 -8.03
N THR A 23 -2.27 1.84 -8.46
CA THR A 23 -1.86 2.07 -9.85
C THR A 23 -2.04 0.84 -10.74
N GLY A 24 -1.96 -0.36 -10.17
CA GLY A 24 -1.85 -1.60 -10.93
C GLY A 24 -0.47 -1.83 -11.57
N CYS A 25 0.53 -1.02 -11.23
CA CYS A 25 1.87 -1.04 -11.83
C CYS A 25 2.96 -1.34 -10.80
N ILE A 26 4.15 -1.72 -11.27
CA ILE A 26 5.30 -2.03 -10.43
C ILE A 26 6.06 -0.77 -10.02
N ASP A 27 6.84 -0.85 -8.94
CA ASP A 27 7.90 0.12 -8.61
C ASP A 27 7.42 1.56 -8.37
N ILE A 28 6.29 1.74 -7.68
CA ILE A 28 5.71 3.05 -7.36
C ILE A 28 6.37 3.67 -6.13
N ILE A 29 6.48 2.91 -5.03
CA ILE A 29 7.17 3.34 -3.81
C ILE A 29 8.43 2.49 -3.65
N LEU A 30 9.57 3.15 -3.48
CA LEU A 30 10.91 2.58 -3.63
C LEU A 30 11.79 3.05 -2.46
N GLY A 31 12.95 2.42 -2.28
CA GLY A 31 13.95 2.79 -1.26
C GLY A 31 14.19 4.30 -1.10
N ARG A 32 14.52 4.95 -2.21
CA ARG A 32 14.75 6.40 -2.29
C ARG A 32 13.54 7.27 -1.86
N HIS A 33 12.32 6.74 -1.93
CA HIS A 33 11.14 7.41 -1.40
C HIS A 33 11.05 7.24 0.12
N PHE A 34 11.25 6.02 0.64
CA PHE A 34 11.20 5.74 2.08
C PHE A 34 12.20 6.56 2.88
N GLU A 35 13.40 6.78 2.34
CA GLU A 35 14.45 7.58 2.99
C GLU A 35 14.06 9.05 3.21
N GLN A 36 13.09 9.55 2.43
CA GLN A 36 12.60 10.93 2.48
C GLN A 36 11.28 11.06 3.24
N MET A 37 10.64 9.95 3.60
CA MET A 37 9.37 9.97 4.32
C MET A 37 9.54 10.49 5.75
N LYS A 38 8.47 11.14 6.24
CA LYS A 38 8.34 11.56 7.63
C LYS A 38 8.39 10.35 8.58
N ASP A 39 8.81 10.60 9.82
CA ASP A 39 8.76 9.58 10.86
C ASP A 39 7.33 9.07 11.07
N ASP A 40 7.20 7.75 11.18
CA ASP A 40 5.94 7.01 11.25
C ASP A 40 4.97 7.25 10.07
N ALA A 41 5.49 7.53 8.88
CA ALA A 41 4.70 7.51 7.66
C ALA A 41 4.04 6.14 7.45
N ILE A 42 2.75 6.15 7.11
CA ILE A 42 1.97 4.94 6.85
C ILE A 42 1.96 4.66 5.36
N VAL A 43 2.32 3.44 4.98
CA VAL A 43 2.36 2.99 3.59
C VAL A 43 1.49 1.75 3.42
N TRP A 44 0.58 1.78 2.45
CA TRP A 44 -0.22 0.62 2.10
C TRP A 44 -0.57 0.56 0.61
N ASN A 45 -0.96 -0.63 0.17
CA ASN A 45 -1.36 -0.91 -1.21
C ASN A 45 -2.82 -1.36 -1.26
N ILE A 46 -3.58 -0.83 -2.22
CA ILE A 46 -4.92 -1.31 -2.58
C ILE A 46 -5.06 -1.57 -4.09
N GLY A 47 -3.95 -1.47 -4.83
CA GLY A 47 -3.86 -1.82 -6.24
C GLY A 47 -3.49 -3.28 -6.46
N HIS A 48 -2.41 -3.56 -7.19
CA HIS A 48 -2.10 -4.91 -7.66
C HIS A 48 -1.15 -5.66 -6.72
N PHE A 49 -1.65 -6.77 -6.15
CA PHE A 49 -0.91 -7.72 -5.32
C PHE A 49 0.06 -7.07 -4.34
N ASN A 50 1.37 -7.20 -4.57
CA ASN A 50 2.45 -6.73 -3.71
C ASN A 50 3.63 -6.13 -4.50
N VAL A 51 3.37 -5.65 -5.71
CA VAL A 51 4.42 -5.20 -6.64
C VAL A 51 4.57 -3.69 -6.71
N GLU A 52 3.61 -2.93 -6.18
CA GLU A 52 3.65 -1.47 -6.26
C GLU A 52 4.65 -0.84 -5.28
N THR A 53 4.92 -1.54 -4.17
CA THR A 53 5.79 -1.08 -3.09
C THR A 53 6.96 -2.04 -2.94
N ASP A 54 8.18 -1.51 -2.92
CA ASP A 54 9.40 -2.30 -2.73
C ASP A 54 9.59 -2.72 -1.27
N VAL A 55 8.77 -3.68 -0.83
CA VAL A 55 8.82 -4.27 0.51
C VAL A 55 10.11 -5.06 0.73
N LYS A 56 10.70 -5.59 -0.35
CA LYS A 56 11.98 -6.28 -0.30
C LYS A 56 13.07 -5.33 0.19
N TRP A 57 13.14 -4.13 -0.37
CA TRP A 57 14.10 -3.11 0.08
C TRP A 57 13.94 -2.79 1.57
N LEU A 58 12.71 -2.66 2.08
CA LEU A 58 12.47 -2.44 3.50
C LEU A 58 13.01 -3.59 4.36
N ASN A 59 12.75 -4.84 3.98
CA ASN A 59 13.24 -6.01 4.70
C ASN A 59 14.77 -6.13 4.69
N GLU A 60 15.43 -5.66 3.63
CA GLU A 60 16.89 -5.75 3.48
C GLU A 60 17.64 -4.56 4.10
N ASN A 61 17.01 -3.38 4.21
CA ASN A 61 17.68 -2.13 4.57
C ASN A 61 17.24 -1.51 5.90
N ALA A 62 16.12 -1.95 6.47
CA ALA A 62 15.72 -1.51 7.80
C ALA A 62 16.68 -2.06 8.87
N VAL A 63 16.92 -1.24 9.89
CA VAL A 63 17.71 -1.59 11.08
C VAL A 63 16.94 -2.54 11.98
N GLU A 64 15.62 -2.34 12.07
CA GLU A 64 14.73 -3.15 12.89
C GLU A 64 13.37 -3.27 12.21
N LYS A 65 12.73 -4.43 12.36
CA LYS A 65 11.34 -4.68 12.01
C LYS A 65 10.60 -5.13 13.25
N VAL A 66 9.62 -4.35 13.70
CA VAL A 66 8.75 -4.68 14.83
C VAL A 66 7.35 -5.02 14.30
N ASN A 67 6.87 -6.23 14.56
CA ASN A 67 5.48 -6.57 14.31
C ASN A 67 4.61 -6.00 15.44
N ILE A 68 3.70 -5.08 15.10
CA ILE A 68 2.84 -4.40 16.09
C ILE A 68 1.61 -5.24 16.37
N LYS A 69 1.02 -5.80 15.32
CA LYS A 69 -0.12 -6.72 15.34
C LYS A 69 -0.16 -7.46 13.99
N PRO A 70 -1.06 -8.46 13.80
CA PRO A 70 -1.24 -9.08 12.50
C PRO A 70 -1.42 -8.01 11.41
N GLN A 71 -0.59 -8.11 10.38
CA GLN A 71 -0.59 -7.29 9.17
C GLN A 71 -0.23 -5.81 9.39
N VAL A 72 0.45 -5.49 10.49
CA VAL A 72 1.02 -4.16 10.76
C VAL A 72 2.45 -4.31 11.27
N ASP A 73 3.38 -3.87 10.44
CA ASP A 73 4.81 -3.89 10.73
C ASP A 73 5.36 -2.46 10.77
N ARG A 74 6.24 -2.18 11.75
CA ARG A 74 6.96 -0.92 11.86
C ARG A 74 8.44 -1.17 11.58
N TYR A 75 8.97 -0.48 10.58
CA TYR A 75 10.35 -0.60 10.12
C TYR A 75 11.16 0.63 10.57
N LEU A 76 12.22 0.44 11.33
CA LEU A 76 13.18 1.50 11.67
C LEU A 76 14.25 1.58 10.59
N LEU A 77 14.40 2.74 9.95
CA LEU A 77 15.42 2.98 8.92
C LEU A 77 16.73 3.53 9.51
N LYS A 78 17.81 3.50 8.71
CA LYS A 78 19.14 4.02 9.11
C LYS A 78 19.14 5.52 9.43
N ASN A 79 18.23 6.28 8.80
CA ASN A 79 18.02 7.71 9.08
C ASN A 79 17.24 7.97 10.39
N ARG A 80 16.91 6.92 11.15
CA ARG A 80 16.14 6.92 12.40
C ARG A 80 14.64 7.19 12.25
N HIS A 81 14.15 7.44 11.05
CA HIS A 81 12.72 7.49 10.78
C HIS A 81 12.14 6.08 10.69
N CYS A 82 10.87 5.96 11.06
CA CYS A 82 10.13 4.72 11.00
C CYS A 82 9.08 4.74 9.88
N ILE A 83 8.84 3.59 9.26
CA ILE A 83 7.77 3.38 8.29
C ILE A 83 6.80 2.34 8.85
N ILE A 84 5.50 2.65 8.85
CA ILE A 84 4.45 1.72 9.20
C ILE A 84 3.91 1.11 7.90
N LEU A 85 4.20 -0.17 7.67
CA LEU A 85 3.73 -0.90 6.50
C LEU A 85 2.50 -1.74 6.89
N LEU A 86 1.42 -1.58 6.12
CA LEU A 86 0.22 -2.42 6.27
C LEU A 86 0.22 -3.60 5.30
N ALA A 87 -0.30 -4.73 5.77
CA ALA A 87 -0.52 -5.95 4.99
C ALA A 87 0.70 -6.45 4.21
N GLU A 88 1.92 -6.16 4.68
CA GLU A 88 3.16 -6.53 3.99
C GLU A 88 3.20 -6.03 2.53
N GLY A 89 2.58 -4.88 2.26
CA GLY A 89 2.44 -4.31 0.91
C GLY A 89 1.39 -5.00 0.02
N ARG A 90 0.61 -5.93 0.56
CA ARG A 90 -0.54 -6.55 -0.10
C ARG A 90 -1.80 -5.70 0.04
N LEU A 91 -2.90 -6.18 -0.56
CA LEU A 91 -4.23 -5.57 -0.50
C LEU A 91 -4.68 -5.27 0.93
N VAL A 92 -4.63 -4.00 1.33
CA VAL A 92 -4.91 -3.55 2.69
C VAL A 92 -6.36 -3.77 3.12
N ASN A 93 -7.32 -3.60 2.20
CA ASN A 93 -8.73 -3.76 2.49
C ASN A 93 -9.10 -5.21 2.83
N LEU A 94 -8.33 -6.18 2.33
CA LEU A 94 -8.49 -7.61 2.63
C LEU A 94 -7.59 -8.06 3.78
N GLY A 95 -6.37 -7.52 3.88
CA GLY A 95 -5.39 -7.92 4.90
C GLY A 95 -5.63 -7.30 6.27
N CYS A 96 -6.20 -6.09 6.32
CA CYS A 96 -6.40 -5.32 7.54
C CYS A 96 -7.89 -5.05 7.83
N ALA A 97 -8.80 -5.46 6.95
CA ALA A 97 -10.24 -5.28 7.09
C ALA A 97 -11.01 -6.44 6.42
N MET A 98 -12.29 -6.24 6.11
CA MET A 98 -13.21 -7.27 5.62
C MET A 98 -13.53 -7.15 4.11
N GLY A 99 -12.71 -6.42 3.35
CA GLY A 99 -12.91 -6.19 1.91
C GLY A 99 -14.10 -5.28 1.59
N HIS A 100 -14.65 -5.45 0.39
CA HIS A 100 -15.83 -4.69 -0.03
C HIS A 100 -17.11 -5.22 0.63
N PRO A 101 -18.08 -4.34 0.97
CA PRO A 101 -19.39 -4.76 1.46
C PRO A 101 -20.12 -5.72 0.50
N SER A 102 -20.96 -6.59 1.05
CA SER A 102 -21.72 -7.59 0.28
C SER A 102 -22.54 -6.98 -0.86
N PHE A 103 -23.08 -5.78 -0.68
CA PHE A 103 -23.84 -5.08 -1.72
C PHE A 103 -22.99 -4.72 -2.95
N VAL A 104 -21.74 -4.31 -2.75
CA VAL A 104 -20.79 -4.05 -3.85
C VAL A 104 -20.44 -5.37 -4.53
N MET A 105 -20.13 -6.40 -3.74
CA MET A 105 -19.77 -7.71 -4.26
C MET A 105 -20.91 -8.39 -5.02
N SER A 106 -22.18 -8.13 -4.65
CA SER A 106 -23.34 -8.65 -5.37
C SER A 106 -23.33 -8.25 -6.84
N ASN A 107 -22.97 -7.00 -7.16
CA ASN A 107 -22.92 -6.54 -8.56
C ASN A 107 -21.84 -7.30 -9.36
N SER A 108 -20.64 -7.41 -8.80
CA SER A 108 -19.52 -8.13 -9.42
C SER A 108 -19.82 -9.62 -9.60
N PHE A 109 -20.39 -10.26 -8.58
CA PHE A 109 -20.71 -11.69 -8.63
C PHE A 109 -21.90 -11.99 -9.55
N THR A 110 -22.90 -11.09 -9.64
CA THR A 110 -23.94 -11.22 -10.67
C THR A 110 -23.34 -11.21 -12.07
N ASN A 111 -22.40 -10.30 -12.37
CA ASN A 111 -21.71 -10.29 -13.67
C ASN A 111 -20.90 -11.58 -13.91
N GLN A 112 -20.20 -12.09 -12.89
CA GLN A 112 -19.47 -13.36 -13.02
C GLN A 112 -20.42 -14.54 -13.29
N VAL A 113 -21.58 -14.60 -12.62
CA VAL A 113 -22.59 -15.64 -12.88
C VAL A 113 -23.15 -15.53 -14.30
N LEU A 114 -23.50 -14.32 -14.75
CA LEU A 114 -23.96 -14.11 -16.13
C LEU A 114 -22.90 -14.51 -17.17
N ALA A 115 -21.64 -14.18 -16.92
CA ALA A 115 -20.53 -14.60 -17.77
C ALA A 115 -20.38 -16.13 -17.80
N GLN A 116 -20.53 -16.82 -16.67
CA GLN A 116 -20.48 -18.28 -16.62
C GLN A 116 -21.68 -18.96 -17.30
N ILE A 117 -22.83 -18.31 -17.39
CA ILE A 117 -23.99 -18.82 -18.15
C ILE A 117 -23.76 -18.71 -19.66
N GLU A 118 -23.04 -17.67 -20.10
CA GLU A 118 -22.76 -17.41 -21.52
C GLU A 118 -21.60 -18.25 -22.10
N LEU A 119 -20.62 -18.66 -21.28
CA LEU A 119 -19.47 -19.48 -21.69
C LEU A 119 -19.86 -20.92 -22.10
#